data_AF-A0A923UH55-F1
#
_entry.id   AF-A0A923UH55-F1
#
_cell.length_a   1.000
_cell.length_b   1.000
_cell.length_c   1.000
_cell.angle_alpha   90.00
_cell.angle_beta   90.00
_cell.angle_gamma   90.00
#
_symmetry.space_group_name_H-M   'P 1'
#
loop_
_entity.id
_entity.type
_entity.pdbx_description
1 polymer ?
#
loop_
_entity_poly.entity_id
_entity_poly.type
_entity_poly.pdbx_seq_one_letter_code
_entity_poly.pdbx_strand_id
1 'polypeptide(L)'
;MTKSYNQLSSEIKSKLELLGIDIEVKYIIENQSSLTSPSEQLANLLKKPSISTASLRAPEGYHLPNIMSSLEGGILDKFGGHPCAAGFSTRTAALPLVKQGFLDYLSHGDQGVLDMSSFQSQIPSNLITKITAAMRASLDKNVIYIDYDKLNLELLAEVFRLEPFGIDFPFPYFLFELPSRRVASRKVLGSESKHIKIGMDNGINLTFFNLELELVKKINAGNSDLIILAKLSQNTWNNSTKLELIGEAICVG
;
A
#
# COMPACT_ATOMS: atom_id res chain seq x y z
N MET A 1 -18.77 2.80 -35.71
CA MET A 1 -19.78 3.46 -34.86
C MET A 1 -19.70 2.86 -33.48
N THR A 2 -19.21 3.64 -32.51
CA THR A 2 -18.93 3.24 -31.14
C THR A 2 -20.25 3.02 -30.38
N LYS A 3 -20.73 1.77 -30.30
CA LYS A 3 -21.83 1.43 -29.40
C LYS A 3 -21.24 1.25 -28.00
N SER A 4 -21.29 2.33 -27.22
CA SER A 4 -20.95 2.32 -25.79
C SER A 4 -21.92 1.39 -25.05
N TYR A 5 -21.44 0.25 -24.58
CA TYR A 5 -22.23 -0.67 -23.75
C TYR A 5 -22.25 -0.16 -22.31
N ASN A 6 -22.99 0.92 -22.12
CA ASN A 6 -23.09 1.67 -20.89
C ASN A 6 -24.19 1.10 -19.98
N GLN A 7 -24.09 -0.19 -19.62
CA GLN A 7 -24.97 -0.80 -18.62
C GLN A 7 -24.17 -1.64 -17.62
N LEU A 8 -23.25 -0.97 -16.94
CA LEU A 8 -23.02 -1.26 -15.53
C LEU A 8 -24.33 -0.90 -14.80
N SER A 9 -24.86 -1.81 -13.95
CA SER A 9 -26.03 -1.44 -13.13
C SER A 9 -25.75 -0.11 -12.42
N SER A 10 -26.72 0.80 -12.47
CA SER A 10 -26.63 2.18 -11.95
C SER A 10 -26.13 2.21 -10.51
N GLU A 11 -26.56 1.25 -9.71
CA GLU A 11 -26.18 1.07 -8.31
C GLU A 11 -24.69 0.80 -8.11
N ILE A 12 -24.07 0.01 -8.99
CA ILE A 12 -22.66 -0.33 -8.85
C ILE A 12 -21.76 0.73 -9.51
N LYS A 13 -22.21 1.37 -10.60
CA LYS A 13 -21.48 2.52 -11.18
C LYS A 13 -21.36 3.64 -10.14
N SER A 14 -22.45 3.89 -9.41
CA SER A 14 -22.48 4.86 -8.32
C SER A 14 -21.51 4.53 -7.18
N LYS A 15 -21.32 3.25 -6.81
CA LYS A 15 -20.37 2.87 -5.75
C LYS A 15 -18.89 3.06 -6.14
N LEU A 16 -18.52 2.76 -7.37
CA LEU A 16 -17.13 2.98 -7.84
C LEU A 16 -16.83 4.47 -8.01
N GLU A 17 -17.80 5.25 -8.51
CA GLU A 17 -17.71 6.71 -8.59
C GLU A 17 -17.60 7.36 -7.20
N LEU A 18 -18.34 6.85 -6.19
CA LEU A 18 -18.22 7.30 -4.79
C LEU A 18 -16.82 7.07 -4.20
N LEU A 19 -16.12 6.03 -4.64
CA LEU A 19 -14.74 5.73 -4.24
C LEU A 19 -13.70 6.48 -5.10
N GLY A 20 -14.15 7.31 -6.06
CA GLY A 20 -13.29 8.07 -6.97
C GLY A 20 -12.61 7.22 -8.05
N ILE A 21 -12.96 5.94 -8.20
CA ILE A 21 -12.39 5.05 -9.22
C ILE A 21 -13.22 5.17 -10.49
N ASP A 22 -12.59 5.67 -11.57
CA ASP A 22 -13.21 5.77 -12.88
C ASP A 22 -12.81 4.58 -13.76
N ILE A 23 -13.80 3.96 -14.38
CA ILE A 23 -13.64 2.81 -15.27
C ILE A 23 -14.20 3.17 -16.64
N GLU A 24 -13.30 3.38 -17.60
CA GLU A 24 -13.64 3.66 -18.99
C GLU A 24 -13.42 2.40 -19.83
N VAL A 25 -14.51 1.76 -20.28
CA VAL A 25 -14.44 0.66 -21.25
C VAL A 25 -14.29 1.27 -22.65
N LYS A 26 -13.07 1.20 -23.19
CA LYS A 26 -12.69 1.93 -24.41
C LYS A 26 -13.17 1.25 -25.69
N TYR A 27 -13.13 -0.08 -25.74
CA TYR A 27 -13.45 -0.83 -26.97
C TYR A 27 -14.02 -2.22 -26.65
N ILE A 28 -15.07 -2.60 -27.39
CA ILE A 28 -15.54 -3.97 -27.53
C ILE A 28 -15.14 -4.42 -28.93
N ILE A 29 -14.27 -5.41 -29.02
CA ILE A 29 -13.94 -6.04 -30.31
C ILE A 29 -15.05 -7.04 -30.61
N GLU A 30 -16.14 -6.54 -31.22
CA GLU A 30 -17.09 -7.39 -31.94
C GLU A 30 -16.47 -7.68 -33.30
N ASN A 31 -16.13 -8.95 -33.56
CA ASN A 31 -15.64 -9.36 -34.88
C ASN A 31 -16.78 -9.22 -35.89
N GLN A 32 -16.92 -8.05 -36.51
CA GLN A 32 -17.75 -7.88 -37.68
C GLN A 32 -16.93 -8.24 -38.92
N SER A 33 -16.97 -9.51 -39.31
CA SER A 33 -16.67 -9.90 -40.68
C SER A 33 -17.94 -9.72 -41.51
N SER A 34 -17.88 -8.94 -42.58
CA SER A 34 -18.89 -8.94 -43.65
C SER A 34 -19.17 -10.38 -44.10
N LEU A 35 -20.46 -10.73 -44.30
CA LEU A 35 -21.09 -11.93 -44.97
C LEU A 35 -22.26 -12.51 -44.11
N THR A 36 -23.53 -12.55 -44.59
CA THR A 36 -24.26 -13.44 -45.55
C THR A 36 -24.73 -14.82 -45.03
N SER A 37 -25.21 -14.95 -43.79
CA SER A 37 -26.40 -15.75 -43.41
C SER A 37 -26.50 -15.90 -41.87
N PRO A 38 -27.70 -16.13 -41.29
CA PRO A 38 -27.87 -16.30 -39.83
C PRO A 38 -27.07 -17.47 -39.23
N SER A 39 -26.84 -18.53 -40.00
CA SER A 39 -26.09 -19.72 -39.59
C SER A 39 -24.60 -19.44 -39.40
N GLU A 40 -24.01 -18.65 -40.29
CA GLU A 40 -22.60 -18.25 -40.23
C GLU A 40 -22.37 -17.23 -39.11
N GLN A 41 -23.34 -16.36 -38.82
CA GLN A 41 -23.32 -15.45 -37.68
C GLN A 41 -23.29 -16.21 -36.35
N LEU A 42 -24.14 -17.22 -36.18
CA LEU A 42 -24.18 -18.05 -34.97
C LEU A 42 -22.89 -18.87 -34.81
N ALA A 43 -22.37 -19.43 -35.90
CA ALA A 43 -21.11 -20.17 -35.89
C ALA A 43 -19.89 -19.28 -35.58
N ASN A 44 -19.88 -18.01 -36.01
CA ASN A 44 -18.81 -17.06 -35.67
C ASN A 44 -18.92 -16.52 -34.25
N LEU A 45 -20.14 -16.32 -33.73
CA LEU A 45 -20.37 -15.96 -32.32
C LEU A 45 -19.77 -16.99 -31.35
N LEU A 46 -19.77 -18.27 -31.76
CA LEU A 46 -19.23 -19.39 -31.01
C LEU A 46 -17.72 -19.64 -31.23
N LYS A 47 -17.11 -19.05 -32.27
CA LYS A 47 -15.72 -19.36 -32.68
C LYS A 47 -14.64 -18.48 -32.04
N LYS A 48 -14.94 -17.25 -31.59
CA LYS A 48 -13.99 -16.40 -30.86
C LYS A 48 -14.72 -15.50 -29.85
N PRO A 49 -14.38 -15.53 -28.54
CA PRO A 49 -15.05 -14.71 -27.54
C PRO A 49 -14.83 -13.23 -27.82
N SER A 50 -15.88 -12.41 -27.65
CA SER A 50 -15.76 -10.95 -27.68
C SER A 50 -14.88 -10.50 -26.51
N ILE A 51 -13.90 -9.64 -26.81
CA ILE A 51 -12.96 -9.10 -25.83
C ILE A 51 -13.28 -7.62 -25.61
N SER A 52 -13.30 -7.23 -24.34
CA SER A 52 -13.41 -5.85 -23.89
C SER A 52 -12.07 -5.39 -23.33
N THR A 53 -11.67 -4.18 -23.68
CA THR A 53 -10.50 -3.51 -23.08
C THR A 53 -10.97 -2.32 -22.25
N ALA A 54 -10.51 -2.25 -21.01
CA ALA A 54 -10.84 -1.19 -20.07
C ALA A 54 -9.60 -0.42 -19.64
N SER A 55 -9.78 0.88 -19.41
CA SER A 55 -8.82 1.80 -18.81
C SER A 55 -9.37 2.23 -17.46
N LEU A 56 -8.53 2.17 -16.44
CA LEU A 56 -8.86 2.48 -15.06
C LEU A 56 -8.09 3.73 -14.63
N ARG A 57 -8.73 4.55 -13.82
CA ARG A 57 -8.11 5.66 -13.08
C ARG A 57 -8.56 5.55 -11.63
N ALA A 58 -7.64 5.80 -10.72
CA ALA A 58 -7.95 5.83 -9.30
C ALA A 58 -7.30 7.04 -8.62
N PRO A 59 -7.88 7.52 -7.50
CA PRO A 59 -7.24 8.52 -6.66
C PRO A 59 -5.93 7.99 -6.06
N GLU A 60 -5.14 8.90 -5.49
CA GLU A 60 -3.97 8.52 -4.71
C GLU A 60 -4.38 7.62 -3.52
N GLY A 61 -3.57 6.60 -3.23
CA GLY A 61 -3.87 5.58 -2.20
C GLY A 61 -4.49 4.28 -2.72
N TYR A 62 -4.89 4.21 -3.99
CA TYR A 62 -5.41 2.99 -4.62
C TYR A 62 -4.38 2.37 -5.57
N HIS A 63 -4.15 1.06 -5.45
CA HIS A 63 -3.22 0.33 -6.32
C HIS A 63 -3.99 -0.59 -7.29
N LEU A 64 -4.38 -0.05 -8.44
CA LEU A 64 -5.18 -0.77 -9.44
C LEU A 64 -4.58 -2.13 -9.88
N PRO A 65 -3.25 -2.28 -10.06
CA PRO A 65 -2.66 -3.58 -10.37
C PRO A 65 -2.88 -4.66 -9.30
N ASN A 66 -3.04 -4.30 -8.02
CA ASN A 66 -3.28 -5.26 -6.94
C ASN A 66 -4.70 -5.80 -6.99
N ILE A 67 -5.65 -4.89 -7.21
CA ILE A 67 -7.05 -5.26 -7.41
C ILE A 67 -7.14 -6.24 -8.58
N MET A 68 -6.47 -5.93 -9.70
CA MET A 68 -6.48 -6.78 -10.89
C MET A 68 -5.76 -8.12 -10.69
N SER A 69 -4.64 -8.16 -9.95
CA SER A 69 -3.93 -9.41 -9.67
C SER A 69 -4.68 -10.32 -8.69
N SER A 70 -5.51 -9.74 -7.81
CA SER A 70 -6.38 -10.50 -6.90
C SER A 70 -7.53 -11.22 -7.60
N LEU A 71 -7.85 -10.87 -8.85
CA LEU A 71 -8.90 -11.52 -9.62
C LEU A 71 -8.42 -12.89 -10.12
N GLU A 72 -8.73 -13.93 -9.35
CA GLU A 72 -8.38 -15.31 -9.67
C GLU A 72 -9.14 -15.88 -10.89
N GLY A 73 -8.72 -17.04 -11.38
CA GLY A 73 -9.50 -17.84 -12.34
C GLY A 73 -9.41 -17.40 -13.80
N GLY A 74 -8.42 -16.58 -14.17
CA GLY A 74 -8.24 -16.12 -15.56
C GLY A 74 -9.38 -15.20 -16.02
N ILE A 75 -9.98 -14.48 -15.07
CA ILE A 75 -11.02 -13.47 -15.35
C ILE A 75 -10.45 -12.37 -16.26
N LEU A 76 -9.17 -12.01 -16.08
CA LEU A 76 -8.46 -11.08 -16.96
C LEU A 76 -7.57 -11.86 -17.93
N ASP A 77 -7.67 -11.54 -19.22
CA ASP A 77 -6.79 -12.10 -20.26
C ASP A 77 -5.40 -11.44 -20.21
N LYS A 78 -5.36 -10.12 -19.92
CA LYS A 78 -4.15 -9.32 -19.71
C LYS A 78 -4.48 -8.15 -18.80
N PHE A 79 -3.53 -7.72 -17.98
CA PHE A 79 -3.63 -6.47 -17.25
C PHE A 79 -2.25 -5.86 -17.00
N GLY A 80 -2.21 -4.56 -16.71
CA GLY A 80 -0.99 -3.86 -16.35
C GLY A 80 -1.19 -2.35 -16.21
N GLY A 81 -0.15 -1.65 -15.78
CA GLY A 81 -0.15 -0.20 -15.62
C GLY A 81 0.48 0.24 -14.29
N HIS A 82 0.14 1.45 -13.89
CA HIS A 82 0.63 2.13 -12.68
C HIS A 82 -0.47 2.18 -11.60
N PRO A 83 -0.12 2.44 -10.33
CA PRO A 83 -1.07 2.43 -9.21
C PRO A 83 -2.37 3.19 -9.50
N CYS A 84 -2.26 4.45 -9.98
CA CYS A 84 -3.40 5.33 -10.25
C CYS A 84 -3.94 5.24 -11.69
N ALA A 85 -3.30 4.46 -12.57
CA ALA A 85 -3.67 4.36 -13.97
C ALA A 85 -3.30 3.00 -14.55
N ALA A 86 -4.30 2.16 -14.76
CA ALA A 86 -4.08 0.80 -15.26
C ALA A 86 -5.06 0.42 -16.37
N GLY A 87 -4.86 -0.74 -16.97
CA GLY A 87 -5.78 -1.26 -17.97
C GLY A 87 -5.75 -2.78 -18.03
N PHE A 88 -6.85 -3.35 -18.50
CA PHE A 88 -6.98 -4.80 -18.68
C PHE A 88 -7.78 -5.14 -19.93
N SER A 89 -7.62 -6.37 -20.40
CA SER A 89 -8.51 -7.02 -21.36
C SER A 89 -9.16 -8.24 -20.72
N THR A 90 -10.44 -8.44 -21.00
CA THR A 90 -11.21 -9.60 -20.53
C THR A 90 -12.23 -10.01 -21.58
N ARG A 91 -12.76 -11.24 -21.49
CA ARG A 91 -13.99 -11.59 -22.21
C ARG A 91 -15.11 -10.66 -21.79
N THR A 92 -15.85 -10.10 -22.75
CA THR A 92 -16.95 -9.17 -22.46
C THR A 92 -17.98 -9.76 -21.50
N ALA A 93 -18.25 -11.06 -21.59
CA ALA A 93 -19.16 -11.77 -20.68
C ALA A 93 -18.65 -11.86 -19.22
N ALA A 94 -17.34 -11.68 -18.98
CA ALA A 94 -16.72 -11.71 -17.67
C ALA A 94 -16.61 -10.32 -17.02
N LEU A 95 -16.97 -9.24 -17.72
CA LEU A 95 -17.00 -7.87 -17.14
C LEU A 95 -17.79 -7.78 -15.82
N PRO A 96 -18.96 -8.44 -15.65
CA PRO A 96 -19.66 -8.43 -14.37
C PRO A 96 -18.85 -9.06 -13.23
N LEU A 97 -18.07 -10.11 -13.52
CA LEU A 97 -17.20 -10.78 -12.54
C LEU A 97 -15.99 -9.93 -12.18
N VAL A 98 -15.37 -9.26 -13.17
CA VAL A 98 -14.30 -8.27 -12.91
C VAL A 98 -14.81 -7.21 -11.95
N LYS A 99 -16.00 -6.67 -12.23
CA LYS A 99 -16.60 -5.63 -11.42
C LYS A 99 -16.91 -6.11 -10.01
N GLN A 100 -17.49 -7.29 -9.86
CA GLN A 100 -17.77 -7.87 -8.55
C GLN A 100 -16.48 -8.10 -7.78
N GLY A 101 -15.42 -8.61 -8.41
CA GLY A 101 -14.12 -8.78 -7.76
C GLY A 101 -13.47 -7.46 -7.36
N PHE A 102 -13.63 -6.38 -8.13
CA PHE A 102 -13.22 -5.04 -7.72
C PHE A 102 -14.01 -4.58 -6.49
N LEU A 103 -15.34 -4.72 -6.51
CA LEU A 103 -16.16 -4.37 -5.35
C LEU A 103 -15.82 -5.23 -4.14
N ASP A 104 -15.58 -6.52 -4.30
CA ASP A 104 -15.21 -7.41 -3.21
C ASP A 104 -13.86 -6.97 -2.65
N TYR A 105 -12.85 -6.77 -3.47
CA TYR A 105 -11.56 -6.25 -3.02
C TYR A 105 -11.70 -4.93 -2.24
N LEU A 106 -12.56 -4.04 -2.71
CA LEU A 106 -12.82 -2.74 -2.07
C LEU A 106 -13.74 -2.84 -0.85
N SER A 107 -14.65 -3.82 -0.79
CA SER A 107 -15.67 -3.99 0.28
C SER A 107 -15.18 -4.87 1.42
N HIS A 108 -14.20 -5.74 1.16
CA HIS A 108 -13.35 -6.32 2.19
C HIS A 108 -12.32 -5.28 2.71
N GLY A 109 -12.42 -4.04 2.20
CA GLY A 109 -11.50 -2.93 2.33
C GLY A 109 -11.78 -1.94 3.46
N ASP A 110 -11.97 -2.44 4.70
CA ASP A 110 -11.32 -1.80 5.87
C ASP A 110 -9.76 -1.84 5.72
N GLN A 111 -9.28 -2.43 4.62
CA GLN A 111 -7.91 -2.68 4.21
C GLN A 111 -7.56 -2.13 2.81
N GLY A 112 -8.52 -1.57 2.07
CA GLY A 112 -8.35 -1.20 0.66
C GLY A 112 -8.12 0.30 0.42
N VAL A 113 -8.35 1.10 1.46
CA VAL A 113 -8.09 2.53 1.50
C VAL A 113 -7.43 2.80 2.84
N LEU A 114 -6.12 2.60 2.92
CA LEU A 114 -5.38 3.45 3.84
C LEU A 114 -5.43 4.82 3.20
N ASP A 115 -6.38 5.63 3.65
CA ASP A 115 -6.35 7.05 3.38
C ASP A 115 -5.08 7.59 4.05
N MET A 116 -3.99 7.58 3.28
CA MET A 116 -2.69 8.08 3.73
C MET A 116 -2.79 9.55 4.15
N SER A 117 -3.76 10.30 3.61
CA SER A 117 -4.02 11.69 4.01
C SER A 117 -4.64 11.78 5.42
N SER A 118 -5.46 10.80 5.82
CA SER A 118 -5.97 10.71 7.20
C SER A 118 -4.88 10.39 8.23
N PHE A 119 -3.78 9.73 7.84
CA PHE A 119 -2.61 9.49 8.70
C PHE A 119 -1.62 10.67 8.72
N GLN A 120 -1.40 11.32 7.58
CA GLN A 120 -0.47 12.46 7.46
C GLN A 120 -1.01 13.73 8.17
N SER A 121 -2.33 13.85 8.33
CA SER A 121 -3.00 14.95 9.03
C SER A 121 -2.99 14.85 10.57
N GLN A 122 -2.37 13.79 11.14
CA GLN A 122 -2.47 13.49 12.58
C GLN A 122 -1.17 13.67 13.39
N ILE A 123 -0.07 14.17 12.81
CA ILE A 123 1.13 14.42 13.62
C ILE A 123 0.79 15.50 14.67
N PRO A 124 0.81 15.18 15.97
CA PRO A 124 0.41 16.15 16.98
C PRO A 124 1.32 17.39 16.95
N SER A 125 0.75 18.59 17.03
CA SER A 125 1.52 19.86 16.92
C SER A 125 2.65 19.95 17.96
N ASN A 126 2.43 19.35 19.14
CA ASN A 126 3.43 19.22 20.21
C ASN A 126 4.58 18.28 19.87
N LEU A 127 4.39 17.35 18.92
CA LEU A 127 5.47 16.51 18.41
C LEU A 127 6.31 17.29 17.39
N ILE A 128 5.65 18.05 16.51
CA ILE A 128 6.31 18.89 15.49
C ILE A 128 7.27 19.90 16.12
N THR A 129 6.98 20.40 17.32
CA THR A 129 7.87 21.33 18.04
C THR A 129 9.05 20.65 18.74
N LYS A 130 8.96 19.34 19.02
CA LYS A 130 10.01 18.55 19.69
C LYS A 130 11.02 17.93 18.72
N ILE A 131 10.65 17.71 17.47
CA ILE A 131 11.54 17.10 16.47
C ILE A 131 12.64 18.07 16.03
N THR A 132 13.84 17.52 15.80
CA THR A 132 14.99 18.29 15.30
C THR A 132 14.82 18.66 13.82
N ALA A 133 15.58 19.65 13.35
CA ALA A 133 15.62 20.01 11.92
C ALA A 133 16.04 18.83 11.03
N ALA A 134 16.96 17.99 11.50
CA ALA A 134 17.40 16.78 10.79
C ALA A 134 16.27 15.76 10.64
N MET A 135 15.48 15.53 11.71
CA MET A 135 14.30 14.68 11.63
C MET A 135 13.21 15.31 10.75
N ARG A 136 12.99 16.62 10.84
CA ARG A 136 12.02 17.34 9.99
C ARG A 136 12.35 17.21 8.50
N ALA A 137 13.63 17.27 8.11
CA ALA A 137 14.06 17.02 6.73
C ALA A 137 13.78 15.59 6.25
N SER A 138 13.53 14.65 7.16
CA SER A 138 13.15 13.27 6.84
C SER A 138 11.63 13.07 6.78
N LEU A 139 10.82 14.08 7.14
CA LEU A 139 9.36 14.01 7.13
C LEU A 139 8.73 14.28 5.76
N ASP A 140 9.50 14.70 4.76
CA ASP A 140 9.05 14.79 3.36
C ASP A 140 8.79 13.39 2.74
N LYS A 141 9.14 12.33 3.48
CA LYS A 141 8.87 10.94 3.13
C LYS A 141 7.40 10.62 3.43
N ASN A 142 6.86 9.55 2.84
CA ASN A 142 5.51 9.08 3.15
C ASN A 142 5.44 8.62 4.63
N VAL A 143 5.10 9.52 5.55
CA VAL A 143 5.14 9.32 7.01
C VAL A 143 3.75 9.11 7.59
N ILE A 144 3.60 8.06 8.38
CA ILE A 144 2.41 7.70 9.16
C ILE A 144 2.73 7.93 10.63
N TYR A 145 1.96 8.79 11.31
CA TYR A 145 2.01 8.85 12.78
C TYR A 145 1.22 7.68 13.38
N ILE A 146 1.80 7.03 14.39
CA ILE A 146 1.17 5.87 15.04
C ILE A 146 1.51 5.81 16.53
N ASP A 147 0.56 5.32 17.32
CA ASP A 147 0.82 5.00 18.72
C ASP A 147 1.74 3.76 18.84
N TYR A 148 2.67 3.82 19.78
CA TYR A 148 3.60 2.71 20.06
C TYR A 148 2.87 1.36 20.22
N ASP A 149 1.72 1.35 20.89
CA ASP A 149 0.96 0.13 21.19
C ASP A 149 0.35 -0.54 19.94
N LYS A 150 0.33 0.15 18.80
CA LYS A 150 -0.11 -0.40 17.51
C LYS A 150 1.04 -1.04 16.72
N LEU A 151 2.29 -0.92 17.17
CA LEU A 151 3.43 -1.58 16.54
C LEU A 151 3.40 -3.08 16.85
N ASN A 152 2.87 -3.88 15.93
CA ASN A 152 2.73 -5.32 16.09
C ASN A 152 2.73 -6.06 14.72
N LEU A 153 2.66 -7.39 14.76
CA LEU A 153 2.65 -8.21 13.55
C LEU A 153 1.39 -8.02 12.69
N GLU A 154 0.27 -7.59 13.27
CA GLU A 154 -0.94 -7.29 12.51
C GLU A 154 -0.69 -6.07 11.62
N LEU A 155 -0.18 -4.96 12.17
CA LEU A 155 0.24 -3.77 11.43
C LEU A 155 1.20 -4.12 10.29
N LEU A 156 2.21 -4.95 10.58
CA LEU A 156 3.15 -5.44 9.57
C LEU A 156 2.41 -6.14 8.42
N ALA A 157 1.49 -7.05 8.74
CA ALA A 157 0.71 -7.75 7.72
C ALA A 157 -0.18 -6.79 6.92
N GLU A 158 -0.74 -5.75 7.53
CA GLU A 158 -1.54 -4.74 6.80
C GLU A 158 -0.70 -3.94 5.83
N VAL A 159 0.49 -3.50 6.25
CA VAL A 159 1.40 -2.76 5.38
C VAL A 159 1.83 -3.62 4.21
N PHE A 160 2.21 -4.88 4.44
CA PHE A 160 2.64 -5.78 3.37
C PHE A 160 1.50 -6.18 2.42
N ARG A 161 0.22 -6.09 2.81
CA ARG A 161 -0.91 -6.23 1.86
C ARG A 161 -0.93 -5.13 0.79
N LEU A 162 -0.27 -4.01 1.03
CA LEU A 162 -0.20 -2.90 0.08
C LEU A 162 0.84 -3.11 -1.02
N GLU A 163 1.66 -4.16 -0.93
CA GLU A 163 2.64 -4.48 -1.97
C GLU A 163 2.00 -4.59 -3.36
N PRO A 164 2.70 -4.16 -4.43
CA PRO A 164 4.13 -3.87 -4.48
C PRO A 164 4.48 -2.42 -4.14
N PHE A 165 5.58 -2.24 -3.42
CA PHE A 165 6.20 -0.92 -3.23
C PHE A 165 7.15 -0.58 -4.37
N GLY A 166 7.27 0.72 -4.69
CA GLY A 166 8.11 1.21 -5.77
C GLY A 166 8.38 2.72 -5.66
N ILE A 167 8.90 3.31 -6.73
CA ILE A 167 9.20 4.76 -6.77
C ILE A 167 7.91 5.57 -6.59
N ASP A 168 6.83 5.16 -7.26
CA ASP A 168 5.53 5.86 -7.22
C ASP A 168 4.70 5.49 -5.97
N PHE A 169 5.04 4.40 -5.28
CA PHE A 169 4.36 3.95 -4.06
C PHE A 169 5.40 3.47 -3.05
N PRO A 170 6.13 4.40 -2.41
CA PRO A 170 7.23 4.05 -1.54
C PRO A 170 6.73 3.39 -0.25
N PHE A 171 7.54 2.46 0.27
CA PHE A 171 7.30 1.87 1.59
C PHE A 171 7.20 2.97 2.66
N PRO A 172 6.14 2.99 3.48
CA PRO A 172 5.90 4.08 4.44
C PRO A 172 6.91 4.07 5.60
N TYR A 173 7.14 5.26 6.16
CA TYR A 173 7.84 5.41 7.44
C TYR A 173 6.83 5.67 8.54
N PHE A 174 7.14 5.20 9.74
CA PHE A 174 6.30 5.33 10.92
C PHE A 174 6.97 6.26 11.93
N LEU A 175 6.22 7.28 12.35
CA LEU A 175 6.60 8.26 13.36
C LEU A 175 5.86 7.96 14.66
N PHE A 176 6.60 7.78 15.75
CA PHE A 176 6.00 7.47 17.05
C PHE A 176 6.87 7.98 18.21
N GLU A 177 6.23 8.26 19.35
CA GLU A 177 6.93 8.47 20.62
C GLU A 177 7.21 7.11 21.28
N LEU A 178 8.45 6.88 21.69
CA LEU A 178 8.89 5.73 22.45
C LEU A 178 9.26 6.18 23.88
N PRO A 179 8.35 5.98 24.84
CA PRO A 179 8.64 6.29 26.24
C PRO A 179 9.84 5.52 26.76
N SER A 180 10.69 6.16 27.55
CA SER A 180 11.86 5.57 28.19
C SER A 180 11.53 4.28 28.96
N ARG A 181 10.36 4.22 29.62
CA ARG A 181 9.85 3.04 30.34
C ARG A 181 9.54 1.82 29.44
N ARG A 182 9.31 2.04 28.14
CA ARG A 182 9.05 1.01 27.13
C ARG A 182 10.34 0.43 26.55
N VAL A 183 11.50 0.97 26.92
CA VAL A 183 12.80 0.49 26.44
C VAL A 183 13.34 -0.58 27.38
N ALA A 184 13.38 -1.83 26.90
CA ALA A 184 13.90 -2.97 27.62
C ALA A 184 15.44 -3.06 27.57
N SER A 185 16.07 -2.61 26.48
CA SER A 185 17.54 -2.62 26.36
C SER A 185 18.06 -1.61 25.36
N ARG A 186 19.33 -1.21 25.53
CA ARG A 186 20.10 -0.40 24.59
C ARG A 186 21.47 -1.04 24.41
N LYS A 187 21.89 -1.21 23.15
CA LYS A 187 23.18 -1.82 22.82
C LYS A 187 23.83 -1.04 21.70
N VAL A 188 24.97 -0.44 21.99
CA VAL A 188 25.84 0.16 20.97
C VAL A 188 26.52 -0.97 20.19
N LEU A 189 26.58 -0.83 18.86
CA LEU A 189 27.07 -1.81 17.92
C LEU A 189 28.17 -1.22 17.03
N GLY A 190 29.02 -2.11 16.50
CA GLY A 190 30.11 -1.78 15.59
C GLY A 190 31.36 -1.24 16.29
N SER A 191 32.51 -1.38 15.62
CA SER A 191 33.81 -0.89 16.12
C SER A 191 33.82 0.63 16.28
N GLU A 192 33.11 1.35 15.42
CA GLU A 192 33.01 2.81 15.47
C GLU A 192 31.96 3.33 16.45
N SER A 193 31.16 2.46 17.11
CA SER A 193 30.10 2.87 18.04
C SER A 193 29.03 3.83 17.46
N LYS A 194 28.83 3.82 16.13
CA LYS A 194 27.84 4.65 15.42
C LYS A 194 26.51 3.93 15.15
N HIS A 195 26.34 2.71 15.64
CA HIS A 195 25.11 1.94 15.47
C HIS A 195 24.52 1.67 16.85
N ILE A 196 23.20 1.70 16.98
CA ILE A 196 22.53 1.39 18.23
C ILE A 196 21.32 0.52 17.98
N LYS A 197 21.19 -0.54 18.78
CA LYS A 197 20.02 -1.41 18.83
C LYS A 197 19.27 -1.15 20.13
N ILE A 198 17.99 -0.87 20.00
CA ILE A 198 17.06 -0.62 21.10
C ILE A 198 16.06 -1.79 21.11
N GLY A 199 16.03 -2.52 22.21
CA GLY A 199 15.00 -3.53 22.45
C GLY A 199 13.84 -2.93 23.22
N MET A 200 12.62 -3.16 22.74
CA MET A 200 11.38 -2.65 23.32
C MET A 200 10.71 -3.68 24.24
N ASP A 201 9.82 -3.24 25.12
CA ASP A 201 9.12 -4.11 26.08
C ASP A 201 8.17 -5.13 25.41
N ASN A 202 7.71 -4.84 24.20
CA ASN A 202 6.91 -5.74 23.37
C ASN A 202 7.76 -6.74 22.54
N GLY A 203 9.08 -6.76 22.74
CA GLY A 203 10.00 -7.67 22.05
C GLY A 203 10.44 -7.20 20.66
N ILE A 204 9.98 -6.03 20.18
CA ILE A 204 10.43 -5.44 18.92
C ILE A 204 11.84 -4.88 19.08
N ASN A 205 12.65 -5.07 18.04
CA ASN A 205 13.99 -4.50 17.95
C ASN A 205 13.99 -3.33 16.96
N LEU A 206 14.53 -2.19 17.38
CA LEU A 206 14.79 -1.03 16.53
C LEU A 206 16.29 -0.81 16.39
N THR A 207 16.77 -0.71 15.15
CA THR A 207 18.19 -0.50 14.87
C THR A 207 18.41 0.77 14.07
N PHE A 208 19.30 1.63 14.56
CA PHE A 208 19.82 2.78 13.82
C PHE A 208 21.25 2.53 13.40
N PHE A 209 21.58 3.04 12.21
CA PHE A 209 22.92 2.94 11.65
C PHE A 209 23.52 4.31 11.37
N ASN A 210 24.83 4.43 11.54
CA ASN A 210 25.59 5.62 11.18
C ASN A 210 25.10 6.93 11.86
N LEU A 211 24.77 6.84 13.16
CA LEU A 211 24.43 8.00 13.97
C LEU A 211 25.69 8.75 14.43
N GLU A 212 25.53 10.04 14.72
CA GLU A 212 26.55 10.83 15.39
C GLU A 212 26.86 10.28 16.79
N LEU A 213 28.14 10.24 17.16
CA LEU A 213 28.61 9.65 18.42
C LEU A 213 27.96 10.28 19.66
N GLU A 214 27.81 11.61 19.68
CA GLU A 214 27.18 12.31 20.80
C GLU A 214 25.69 11.99 20.92
N LEU A 215 25.01 11.77 19.79
CA LEU A 215 23.62 11.32 19.78
C LEU A 215 23.50 9.89 20.33
N VAL A 216 24.39 8.98 19.93
CA VAL A 216 24.44 7.61 20.46
C VAL A 216 24.63 7.62 21.97
N LYS A 217 25.55 8.44 22.49
CA LYS A 217 25.77 8.59 23.95
C LYS A 217 24.50 9.07 24.67
N LYS A 218 23.82 10.09 24.13
CA LYS A 218 22.57 10.62 24.70
C LYS A 218 21.46 9.57 24.73
N ILE A 219 21.26 8.85 23.63
CA ILE A 219 20.27 7.76 23.56
C ILE A 219 20.61 6.67 24.57
N ASN A 220 21.89 6.29 24.66
CA ASN A 220 22.35 5.21 25.53
C ASN A 220 22.26 5.56 27.03
N ALA A 221 22.31 6.85 27.39
CA ALA A 221 22.07 7.31 28.77
C ALA A 221 20.65 6.97 29.26
N GLY A 222 19.68 6.89 28.35
CA GLY A 222 18.37 6.27 28.61
C GLY A 222 17.38 7.06 29.48
N ASN A 223 17.69 8.32 29.80
CA ASN A 223 16.92 9.16 30.73
C ASN A 223 15.77 9.94 30.09
N SER A 224 15.56 9.81 28.77
CA SER A 224 14.59 10.58 28.00
C SER A 224 13.72 9.68 27.15
N ASP A 225 12.50 10.14 26.90
CA ASP A 225 11.64 9.61 25.85
C ASP A 225 12.26 9.91 24.48
N LEU A 226 11.92 9.10 23.49
CA LEU A 226 12.49 9.18 22.15
C LEU A 226 11.39 9.45 21.14
N ILE A 227 11.66 10.25 20.13
CA ILE A 227 10.81 10.37 18.96
C ILE A 227 11.51 9.63 17.82
N ILE A 228 10.81 8.67 17.23
CA ILE A 228 11.36 7.72 16.27
C ILE A 228 10.68 7.88 14.92
N LEU A 229 11.47 7.97 13.85
CA LEU A 229 11.04 7.72 12.48
C LEU A 229 11.71 6.44 12.00
N ALA A 230 10.94 5.43 11.62
CA ALA A 230 11.47 4.12 11.23
C ALA A 230 10.62 3.43 10.16
N LYS A 231 11.21 2.48 9.44
CA LYS A 231 10.47 1.53 8.58
C LYS A 231 10.21 0.24 9.33
N LEU A 232 9.06 -0.38 9.06
CA LEU A 232 8.82 -1.76 9.43
C LEU A 232 9.71 -2.68 8.59
N SER A 233 10.22 -3.73 9.21
CA SER A 233 11.00 -4.79 8.61
C SER A 233 10.57 -6.13 9.20
N GLN A 234 10.80 -7.21 8.46
CA GLN A 234 10.54 -8.55 8.92
C GLN A 234 11.84 -9.35 9.02
N ASN A 235 11.98 -10.08 10.11
CA ASN A 235 13.05 -11.06 10.29
C ASN A 235 12.43 -12.45 10.38
N THR A 236 12.63 -13.27 9.36
CA THR A 236 12.09 -14.64 9.29
C THR A 236 13.22 -15.63 9.51
N TRP A 237 13.15 -16.36 10.63
CA TRP A 237 14.10 -17.42 10.97
C TRP A 237 13.35 -18.66 11.47
N ASN A 238 13.67 -19.83 10.91
CA ASN A 238 13.07 -21.11 11.29
C ASN A 238 11.53 -21.09 11.36
N ASN A 239 10.88 -20.56 10.31
CA ASN A 239 9.41 -20.36 10.21
C ASN A 239 8.78 -19.45 11.27
N SER A 240 9.58 -18.70 12.03
CA SER A 240 9.10 -17.64 12.91
C SER A 240 9.44 -16.28 12.31
N THR A 241 8.42 -15.46 12.06
CA THR A 241 8.57 -14.08 11.62
C THR A 241 8.44 -13.15 12.81
N LYS A 242 9.37 -12.21 12.93
CA LYS A 242 9.35 -11.14 13.93
C LYS A 242 9.33 -9.79 13.26
N LEU A 243 8.55 -8.87 13.84
CA LEU A 243 8.61 -7.46 13.50
C LEU A 243 9.91 -6.86 14.04
N GLU A 244 10.69 -6.26 13.14
CA GLU A 244 11.83 -5.41 13.46
C GLU A 244 11.64 -4.03 12.84
N LEU A 245 12.35 -3.03 13.36
CA LEU A 245 12.32 -1.67 12.84
C LEU A 245 13.72 -1.23 12.43
N ILE A 246 13.79 -0.56 11.27
CA ILE A 246 15.00 0.09 10.79
C ILE A 246 14.79 1.60 10.94
N GLY A 247 15.57 2.20 11.82
CA GLY A 247 15.47 3.62 12.15
C GLY A 247 16.06 4.52 11.07
N GLU A 248 15.32 5.56 10.72
CA GLU A 248 15.70 6.61 9.77
C GLU A 248 16.20 7.86 10.50
N ALA A 249 15.41 8.33 11.48
CA ALA A 249 15.76 9.46 12.32
C ALA A 249 15.29 9.23 13.76
N ILE A 250 16.02 9.84 14.70
CA ILE A 250 15.72 9.78 16.14
C ILE A 250 15.97 11.13 16.78
N CYS A 251 15.04 11.56 17.62
CA CYS A 251 15.21 12.70 18.52
C CYS A 251 15.13 12.23 19.97
N VAL A 252 15.96 12.82 20.81
CA VAL A 252 15.85 12.69 22.26
C VAL A 252 14.93 13.80 22.74
N GLY A 253 13.82 13.44 23.38
CA GLY A 253 12.83 14.37 23.94
C GLY A 253 13.30 15.09 25.19
#